data_AF-A0A948YGI5-F1
#
_entry.id   AF-A0A948YGI5-F1
#
_cell.length_a   1.000
_cell.length_b   1.000
_cell.length_c   1.000
_cell.angle_alpha   90.00
_cell.angle_beta   90.00
_cell.angle_gamma   90.00
#
_symmetry.space_group_name_H-M   'P 1'
#
loop_
_entity.id
_entity.type
_entity.pdbx_description
1 polymer ?
#
loop_
_entity_poly.entity_id
_entity_poly.type
_entity_poly.pdbx_seq_one_letter_code
_entity_poly.pdbx_strand_id
1 'polypeptide(L)'
;MHGFDLDSPLVCEGIIGDGCGGGRTFFVKESTLYAHDPVTNENMKLLEDIQMPQTLSKSKCLISIECKYEIIEFDLSRMIKTVKKI
;
A
#
# COMPACT_ATOMS: atom_id res chain seq x y z
N MET A 1 -10.98 -16.19 4.50
CA MET A 1 -11.11 -14.85 3.88
C MET A 1 -10.77 -13.82 4.94
N HIS A 2 -9.66 -13.10 4.77
CA HIS A 2 -9.04 -12.25 5.80
C HIS A 2 -9.76 -10.90 6.06
N GLY A 3 -11.07 -10.79 5.77
CA GLY A 3 -11.86 -9.59 6.09
C GLY A 3 -11.54 -8.33 5.26
N PHE A 4 -10.64 -8.42 4.28
CA PHE A 4 -10.36 -7.33 3.33
C PHE A 4 -11.25 -7.44 2.09
N ASP A 5 -11.82 -6.32 1.70
CA ASP A 5 -12.47 -6.17 0.40
C ASP A 5 -11.39 -5.90 -0.65
N LEU A 6 -10.97 -6.94 -1.38
CA LEU A 6 -9.94 -6.84 -2.43
C LEU A 6 -10.44 -6.10 -3.67
N ASP A 7 -11.75 -5.90 -3.81
CA ASP A 7 -12.33 -5.06 -4.85
C ASP A 7 -12.28 -3.57 -4.46
N SER A 8 -11.91 -3.25 -3.21
CA SER A 8 -11.70 -1.89 -2.77
C SER A 8 -10.49 -1.28 -3.48
N PRO A 9 -10.63 -0.09 -4.09
CA PRO A 9 -9.54 0.55 -4.81
C PRO A 9 -8.38 0.96 -3.88
N LEU A 10 -8.58 0.95 -2.57
CA LEU A 10 -7.57 1.27 -1.56
C LEU A 10 -6.92 0.03 -0.94
N VAL A 11 -7.09 -1.13 -1.55
CA VAL A 11 -6.52 -2.41 -1.11
C VAL A 11 -5.80 -3.06 -2.30
N CYS A 12 -4.62 -3.63 -2.06
CA CYS A 12 -3.97 -4.49 -3.05
C CYS A 12 -3.15 -5.59 -2.37
N GLU A 13 -2.94 -6.69 -3.08
CA GLU A 13 -2.14 -7.81 -2.57
C GLU A 13 -0.69 -7.72 -3.01
N GLY A 14 0.22 -8.07 -2.11
CA GLY A 14 1.60 -8.37 -2.43
C GLY A 14 1.71 -9.72 -3.13
N ILE A 15 2.31 -9.72 -4.32
CA ILE A 15 2.46 -10.94 -5.11
C ILE A 15 3.65 -11.74 -4.58
N ILE A 16 3.41 -12.99 -4.18
CA ILE A 16 4.48 -13.90 -3.75
C ILE A 16 5.48 -14.07 -4.91
N GLY A 17 6.76 -13.82 -4.63
CA GLY A 17 7.82 -13.89 -5.64
C GLY A 17 8.09 -12.59 -6.40
N ASP A 18 7.35 -11.50 -6.14
CA ASP A 18 7.64 -10.18 -6.75
C ASP A 18 8.80 -9.40 -6.10
N GLY A 19 9.34 -9.96 -5.02
CA GLY A 19 10.48 -9.46 -4.27
C GLY A 19 10.13 -8.84 -2.91
N CYS A 20 9.05 -8.06 -2.80
CA CYS A 20 8.81 -7.23 -1.62
C CYS A 20 7.37 -7.35 -1.11
N GLY A 21 7.19 -7.87 0.11
CA GLY A 21 5.88 -7.94 0.75
C GLY A 21 4.91 -8.94 0.10
N GLY A 22 5.43 -9.94 -0.60
CA GLY A 22 4.63 -11.05 -1.09
C GLY A 22 3.86 -11.74 0.02
N GLY A 23 2.59 -12.04 -0.22
CA GLY A 23 1.68 -12.65 0.76
C GLY A 23 1.16 -11.69 1.82
N ARG A 24 1.47 -10.39 1.75
CA ARG A 24 0.88 -9.36 2.61
C ARG A 24 -0.21 -8.60 1.85
N THR A 25 -1.20 -8.10 2.58
CA THR A 25 -2.22 -7.21 2.01
C THR A 25 -1.85 -5.77 2.35
N PHE A 26 -1.76 -4.91 1.35
CA PHE A 26 -1.55 -3.48 1.53
C PHE A 26 -2.88 -2.78 1.47
N PHE A 27 -3.11 -1.83 2.37
CA PHE A 27 -4.35 -1.07 2.37
C PHE A 27 -4.14 0.33 2.93
N VAL A 28 -4.91 1.28 2.42
CA VAL A 28 -5.00 2.63 3.00
C VAL A 28 -6.25 2.70 3.88
N LYS A 29 -6.06 3.10 5.13
CA LYS A 29 -7.16 3.40 6.05
C LYS A 29 -6.97 4.80 6.60
N GLU A 30 -8.00 5.62 6.47
CA GLU A 30 -7.97 7.06 6.79
C GLU A 30 -6.87 7.76 5.97
N SER A 31 -5.72 8.03 6.59
CA SER A 31 -4.58 8.72 5.95
C SER A 31 -3.28 7.91 6.07
N THR A 32 -3.37 6.61 6.32
CA THR A 32 -2.22 5.75 6.60
C THR A 32 -2.22 4.51 5.71
N LEU A 33 -1.07 4.22 5.10
CA LEU A 33 -0.77 2.98 4.42
C LEU A 33 -0.31 1.93 5.45
N TYR A 34 -0.98 0.79 5.42
CA TYR A 34 -0.66 -0.37 6.23
C TYR A 34 -0.24 -1.55 5.35
N ALA A 35 0.60 -2.42 5.93
CA ALA A 35 0.78 -3.79 5.47
C ALA A 35 0.23 -4.75 6.53
N HIS A 36 -0.73 -5.57 6.14
CA HIS A 36 -1.27 -6.68 6.92
C HIS A 36 -0.47 -7.94 6.67
N ASP A 37 -0.01 -8.58 7.74
CA ASP A 37 0.55 -9.92 7.68
C ASP A 37 -0.54 -10.94 8.06
N PRO A 38 -1.02 -11.78 7.11
CA PRO A 38 -2.10 -12.73 7.38
C PRO A 38 -1.67 -13.88 8.29
N VAL A 39 -0.37 -14.10 8.50
CA VAL A 39 0.15 -15.17 9.37
C VAL A 39 0.11 -14.75 10.82
N THR A 40 0.60 -13.54 11.13
CA THR A 40 0.60 -13.01 12.50
C THR A 40 -0.69 -12.26 12.85
N ASN A 41 -1.50 -11.92 11.84
CA ASN A 41 -2.69 -11.07 11.95
C ASN A 41 -2.37 -9.65 12.46
N GLU A 42 -1.15 -9.18 12.22
CA GLU A 42 -0.68 -7.85 12.62
C GLU A 42 -0.71 -6.86 11.45
N ASN A 43 -0.95 -5.58 11.80
CA ASN A 43 -0.90 -4.48 10.85
C ASN A 43 0.32 -3.60 11.16
N MET A 44 1.18 -3.43 10.16
CA MET A 44 2.34 -2.55 10.23
C MET A 44 2.06 -1.25 9.49
N LYS A 45 2.27 -0.11 10.16
CA LYS A 45 2.24 1.20 9.52
C LYS A 45 3.46 1.39 8.64
N LEU A 46 3.25 1.78 7.38
CA LEU A 46 4.34 2.04 6.43
C LEU A 46 4.49 3.51 6.11
N LEU A 47 3.38 4.22 5.94
CA LEU A 47 3.37 5.64 5.59
C LEU A 47 2.13 6.32 6.15
N GLU A 48 2.30 7.53 6.67
CA GLU A 48 1.23 8.39 7.21
C GLU A 48 1.07 9.66 6.35
N ASP A 49 0.07 10.47 6.70
CA ASP A 49 -0.26 11.75 6.08
C ASP A 49 -0.61 11.68 4.58
N ILE A 50 -1.29 10.60 4.16
CA ILE A 50 -1.81 10.46 2.79
C ILE A 50 -3.12 11.26 2.67
N GLN A 51 -3.16 12.22 1.75
CA GLN A 51 -4.30 13.12 1.59
C GLN A 51 -5.16 12.71 0.40
N MET A 52 -6.44 12.41 0.64
CA MET A 52 -7.43 12.08 -0.40
C MET A 52 -6.98 10.93 -1.34
N PRO A 53 -6.65 9.75 -0.80
CA PRO A 53 -6.27 8.59 -1.61
C PRO A 53 -7.47 8.10 -2.43
N GLN A 54 -7.23 7.73 -3.68
CA GLN A 54 -8.24 7.23 -4.62
C GLN A 54 -7.97 5.80 -5.04
N THR A 55 -6.71 5.47 -5.35
CA THR A 55 -6.31 4.13 -5.75
C THR A 55 -4.99 3.74 -5.08
N LEU A 56 -4.84 2.44 -4.84
CA LEU A 56 -3.64 1.80 -4.32
C LEU A 56 -3.24 0.68 -5.27
N SER A 57 -1.99 0.66 -5.68
CA SER A 57 -1.44 -0.40 -6.52
C SER A 57 -0.01 -0.74 -6.11
N LYS A 58 0.46 -1.89 -6.57
CA LYS A 58 1.80 -2.38 -6.27
C LYS A 58 2.44 -2.97 -7.51
N SER A 59 3.72 -2.66 -7.69
CA SER A 59 4.57 -3.27 -8.71
C SER A 59 5.96 -3.53 -8.13
N LYS A 60 6.31 -4.82 -7.97
CA LYS A 60 7.55 -5.24 -7.29
C LYS A 60 7.66 -4.55 -5.93
N CYS A 61 8.76 -3.86 -5.63
CA CYS A 61 8.92 -3.14 -4.36
C CYS A 61 8.24 -1.78 -4.30
N LEU A 62 7.54 -1.32 -5.35
CA LEU A 62 6.93 0.00 -5.37
C LEU A 62 5.43 -0.09 -5.07
N ILE A 63 5.00 0.64 -4.04
CA ILE A 63 3.59 0.92 -3.77
C ILE A 63 3.26 2.29 -4.36
N SER A 64 2.23 2.36 -5.20
CA SER A 64 1.75 3.60 -5.81
C SER A 64 0.37 3.92 -5.26
N ILE A 65 0.23 5.11 -4.69
CA ILE A 65 -1.03 5.64 -4.16
C ILE A 65 -1.39 6.86 -5.01
N GLU A 66 -2.41 6.73 -5.84
CA GLU A 66 -2.94 7.89 -6.56
C GLU A 66 -3.89 8.63 -5.63
N CYS A 67 -3.59 9.90 -5.41
CA CYS A 67 -4.39 10.83 -4.63
C CYS A 67 -4.97 11.88 -5.58
N LYS A 68 -5.96 12.65 -5.10
CA LYS A 68 -6.65 13.65 -5.93
C LYS A 68 -5.72 14.67 -6.61
N TYR A 69 -4.61 15.03 -5.97
CA TYR A 69 -3.70 16.09 -6.43
C TYR A 69 -2.24 15.64 -6.59
N GLU A 70 -1.94 14.40 -6.24
CA GLU A 70 -0.58 13.88 -6.23
C GLU A 70 -0.58 12.37 -6.39
N ILE A 71 0.54 11.83 -6.84
CA ILE A 71 0.85 10.41 -6.81
C ILE A 71 1.98 10.22 -5.80
N ILE A 72 1.75 9.34 -4.83
CA ILE A 72 2.74 8.94 -3.85
C ILE A 72 3.31 7.60 -4.29
N GLU A 73 4.63 7.55 -4.46
CA GLU A 73 5.38 6.34 -4.73
C GLU A 73 6.19 5.98 -3.48
N PHE A 74 5.98 4.79 -2.92
CA PHE A 74 6.66 4.30 -1.74
C PHE A 74 7.46 3.03 -2.07
N ASP A 75 8.78 3.13 -2.00
CA ASP A 75 9.69 2.02 -2.25
C ASP A 75 9.88 1.20 -0.95
N LEU A 76 9.29 0.01 -0.91
CA LEU A 76 9.36 -0.94 0.20
C LEU A 76 10.77 -1.45 0.47
N SER A 77 11.65 -1.49 -0.54
CA SER A 77 13.01 -2.00 -0.38
C SER A 77 13.93 -0.98 0.28
N ARG A 78 13.67 0.30 0.04
CA ARG A 78 14.47 1.42 0.55
C ARG A 78 13.80 2.15 1.70
N MET A 79 12.51 1.90 1.91
CA MET A 79 11.65 2.64 2.84
C MET A 79 11.66 4.16 2.56
N ILE A 80 11.58 4.52 1.27
CA ILE A 80 11.63 5.91 0.80
C ILE A 80 10.32 6.28 0.09
N LYS A 81 9.78 7.46 0.42
CA LYS A 81 8.64 8.08 -0.25
C LYS A 81 9.11 9.10 -1.29
N THR A 82 8.45 9.08 -2.45
CA THR A 82 8.53 10.13 -3.48
C THR A 82 7.12 10.65 -3.76
N VAL A 83 6.97 11.97 -3.95
CA VAL A 83 5.69 12.61 -4.24
C VAL A 83 5.78 13.32 -5.58
N LYS A 84 4.81 13.05 -6.46
CA LYS A 84 4.68 13.70 -7.77
C LYS A 84 3.35 14.44 -7.82
N LYS A 85 3.37 15.75 -8.03
CA LYS A 85 2.13 16.53 -8.20
C LYS A 85 1.54 16.26 -9.59
N ILE A 86 0.22 16.20 -9.67
CA ILE A 86 -0.55 16.05 -10.93
C ILE A 86 -0.95 17.45 -11.42
#